data_AF-A0A7L4N1R9-F1
#
_entry.id   AF-A0A7L4N1R9-F1
#
_cell.length_a   1.000
_cell.length_b   1.000
_cell.length_c   1.000
_cell.angle_alpha   90.00
_cell.angle_beta   90.00
_cell.angle_gamma   90.00
#
_symmetry.space_group_name_H-M   'P 1'
#
loop_
_entity.id
_entity.type
_entity.pdbx_description
1 polymer ?
#
loop_
_entity_poly.entity_id
_entity_poly.type
_entity_poly.pdbx_seq_one_letter_code
_entity_poly.pdbx_strand_id
1 'polypeptide(L)'
;GLMISPKPDTALELYFNKSDAQSYAEYVSTLRKFLESYDDSKQSQNINCTPGRIFDQNEVAVKKACRFNLSELGQCSGKEDKTFGYSKGTPCVLVKMNRVTDGDFCCYFLSQEEGMVEINYFPQGGSIDLMYFPYYGKSLH
;
A
#
# COMPACT_ATOMS: atom_id res chain seq x y z
N GLY A 1 2.55 -5.05 12.82
CA GLY A 1 1.38 -5.78 12.31
C GLY A 1 1.10 -5.36 10.87
N LEU A 2 0.63 -6.29 10.04
CA LEU A 2 0.29 -6.07 8.62
C LEU A 2 -1.22 -6.20 8.41
N MET A 3 -1.74 -5.47 7.44
CA MET A 3 -3.13 -5.54 6.97
C MET A 3 -3.14 -5.64 5.45
N ILE A 4 -4.17 -6.27 4.90
CA ILE A 4 -4.39 -6.33 3.45
C ILE A 4 -5.69 -5.61 3.05
N SER A 5 -5.72 -5.11 1.81
CA SER A 5 -6.91 -4.55 1.16
C SER A 5 -7.04 -5.13 -0.27
N PRO A 6 -8.23 -5.60 -0.70
CA PRO A 6 -9.46 -5.67 0.06
C PRO A 6 -9.36 -6.66 1.23
N LYS A 7 -10.11 -6.39 2.30
CA LYS A 7 -10.16 -7.31 3.44
C LYS A 7 -11.11 -8.47 3.07
N PRO A 8 -10.67 -9.72 3.08
CA PRO A 8 -11.54 -10.86 2.84
C PRO A 8 -12.55 -11.06 3.97
N ASP A 9 -13.73 -11.57 3.62
CA ASP A 9 -14.82 -11.84 4.57
C ASP A 9 -14.50 -13.03 5.49
N THR A 10 -13.73 -14.01 5.00
CA THR A 10 -13.22 -15.16 5.74
C THR A 10 -11.74 -14.98 6.09
N ALA A 11 -11.13 -15.98 6.75
CA ALA A 11 -9.76 -16.01 7.25
C ALA A 11 -8.68 -15.98 6.14
N LEU A 12 -8.61 -14.86 5.40
CA LEU A 12 -7.62 -14.50 4.36
C LEU A 12 -7.86 -15.02 2.92
N GLU A 13 -9.08 -15.47 2.59
CA GLU A 13 -9.39 -15.98 1.24
C GLU A 13 -10.22 -14.99 0.39
N LEU A 14 -9.82 -14.77 -0.86
CA LEU A 14 -10.56 -13.99 -1.84
C LEU A 14 -11.16 -14.93 -2.88
N TYR A 15 -12.48 -14.85 -3.09
CA TYR A 15 -13.18 -15.69 -4.05
C TYR A 15 -13.96 -14.83 -5.05
N PHE A 16 -13.70 -15.00 -6.34
CA PHE A 16 -14.41 -14.29 -7.41
C PHE A 16 -14.38 -15.10 -8.71
N ASN A 17 -15.27 -14.74 -9.63
CA ASN A 17 -15.29 -15.28 -10.98
C ASN A 17 -14.83 -14.19 -11.96
N LYS A 18 -13.71 -14.43 -12.65
CA LYS A 18 -13.15 -13.52 -13.65
C LYS A 18 -14.15 -13.10 -14.73
N SER A 19 -15.07 -13.99 -15.10
CA SER A 19 -16.08 -13.75 -16.15
C SER A 19 -17.32 -13.01 -15.64
N ASP A 20 -17.49 -12.86 -14.33
CA ASP A 20 -18.61 -12.15 -13.71
C ASP A 20 -18.11 -10.90 -12.98
N ALA A 21 -18.29 -9.74 -13.61
CA ALA A 21 -17.85 -8.46 -13.06
C ALA A 21 -18.50 -8.10 -11.72
N GLN A 22 -19.71 -8.62 -11.46
CA GLN A 22 -20.40 -8.35 -10.20
C GLN A 22 -19.71 -9.10 -9.04
N SER A 23 -19.10 -10.25 -9.30
CA SER A 23 -18.43 -11.08 -8.29
C SER A 23 -17.21 -10.42 -7.64
N TYR A 24 -16.55 -9.46 -8.31
CA TYR A 24 -15.40 -8.72 -7.78
C TYR A 24 -15.63 -7.20 -7.65
N ALA A 25 -16.85 -6.73 -7.88
CA ALA A 25 -17.18 -5.31 -7.84
C ALA A 25 -16.85 -4.67 -6.49
N GLU A 26 -17.12 -5.39 -5.39
CA GLU A 26 -16.86 -4.89 -4.02
C GLU A 26 -15.35 -4.81 -3.71
N TYR A 27 -14.56 -5.77 -4.19
CA TYR A 27 -13.11 -5.74 -4.07
C TYR A 27 -12.51 -4.53 -4.79
N VAL A 28 -12.93 -4.31 -6.03
CA VAL A 28 -12.51 -3.16 -6.83
C VAL A 28 -12.95 -1.84 -6.20
N SER A 29 -14.18 -1.79 -5.67
CA SER A 29 -14.70 -0.61 -4.95
C SER A 29 -13.87 -0.30 -3.70
N THR A 30 -13.54 -1.32 -2.92
CA THR A 30 -12.72 -1.21 -1.70
C THR A 30 -11.31 -0.72 -2.01
N LEU A 31 -10.66 -1.28 -3.04
CA LEU A 31 -9.34 -0.83 -3.49
C LEU A 31 -9.36 0.62 -3.95
N ARG A 32 -10.36 1.01 -4.75
CA ARG A 32 -10.52 2.39 -5.22
C ARG A 32 -10.69 3.35 -4.05
N LYS A 33 -11.62 3.06 -3.14
CA LYS A 33 -11.89 3.87 -1.95
C LYS A 33 -10.67 3.98 -1.04
N PHE A 34 -9.90 2.91 -0.91
CA PHE A 34 -8.65 2.93 -0.15
C PHE A 34 -7.62 3.89 -0.79
N LEU A 35 -7.47 3.83 -2.12
CA LEU A 35 -6.49 4.63 -2.86
C LEU A 35 -6.89 6.10 -3.05
N GLU A 36 -8.16 6.48 -2.87
CA GLU A 36 -8.61 7.87 -2.96
C GLU A 36 -7.82 8.83 -2.06
N SER A 37 -7.28 8.37 -0.93
CA SER A 37 -6.46 9.22 -0.03
C SER A 37 -5.04 9.50 -0.55
N TYR A 38 -4.62 8.75 -1.57
CA TYR A 38 -3.31 8.82 -2.20
C TYR A 38 -3.36 9.51 -3.57
N ASP A 39 -4.52 10.02 -4.00
CA ASP A 39 -4.64 10.83 -5.21
C ASP A 39 -3.70 12.05 -5.16
N ASP A 40 -3.15 12.42 -6.31
CA ASP A 40 -2.14 13.47 -6.45
C ASP A 40 -2.61 14.81 -5.84
N SER A 41 -3.90 15.11 -5.94
CA SER A 41 -4.52 16.30 -5.34
C SER A 41 -4.48 16.30 -3.81
N LYS A 42 -4.72 15.14 -3.17
CA LYS A 42 -4.69 15.00 -1.70
C LYS A 42 -3.28 14.84 -1.15
N GLN A 43 -2.36 14.31 -1.96
CA GLN A 43 -0.94 14.19 -1.65
C GLN A 43 -0.14 15.48 -1.90
N SER A 44 -0.75 16.49 -2.52
CA SER A 44 -0.10 17.78 -2.85
C SER A 44 0.43 18.53 -1.62
N GLN A 45 -0.21 18.37 -0.46
CA GLN A 45 0.21 18.94 0.83
C GLN A 45 1.43 18.25 1.44
N ASN A 46 1.73 17.01 1.02
CA ASN A 46 2.88 16.24 1.48
C ASN A 46 4.13 16.61 0.67
N ILE A 47 5.30 16.41 1.27
CA ILE A 47 6.59 16.79 0.67
C ILE A 47 7.26 15.63 -0.03
N ASN A 48 8.13 15.93 -1.00
CA ASN A 48 9.02 14.93 -1.58
C ASN A 48 10.19 14.69 -0.62
N CYS A 49 10.26 13.47 -0.08
CA CYS A 49 11.35 13.04 0.81
C CYS A 49 12.49 12.41 0.01
N THR A 50 13.64 12.21 0.68
CA THR A 50 14.80 11.54 0.07
C THR A 50 14.70 10.03 0.27
N PRO A 51 14.58 9.22 -0.80
CA PRO A 51 14.50 7.76 -0.67
C PRO A 51 15.71 7.15 0.02
N GLY A 52 15.50 6.02 0.69
CA GLY A 52 16.54 5.23 1.36
C GLY A 52 17.09 5.83 2.66
N ARG A 53 16.55 6.96 3.13
CA ARG A 53 16.98 7.62 4.36
C ARG A 53 15.82 7.77 5.32
N ILE A 54 16.07 7.52 6.60
CA ILE A 54 15.11 7.80 7.67
C ILE A 54 14.76 9.29 7.66
N PHE A 55 13.48 9.60 7.77
CA PHE A 55 12.98 10.97 7.83
C PHE A 55 12.84 11.43 9.27
N ASP A 56 13.99 11.66 9.92
CA ASP A 56 14.06 12.19 11.28
C ASP A 56 13.56 13.65 11.32
N GLN A 57 12.57 13.88 12.17
CA GLN A 57 11.97 15.19 12.41
C GLN A 57 11.91 15.52 13.90
N ASN A 58 12.72 14.89 14.76
CA ASN A 58 12.68 15.04 16.22
C ASN A 58 12.65 16.52 16.68
N GLU A 59 13.52 17.35 16.10
CA GLU A 59 13.66 18.77 16.43
C GLU A 59 12.62 19.69 15.73
N VAL A 60 11.74 19.13 14.90
CA VAL A 60 10.75 19.91 14.14
C VAL A 60 9.44 19.99 14.92
N ALA A 61 8.95 21.20 15.20
CA ALA A 61 7.70 21.39 15.95
C ALA A 61 6.45 20.89 15.19
N VAL A 62 6.36 21.18 13.89
CA VAL A 62 5.26 20.74 13.01
C VAL A 62 5.79 19.67 12.06
N LYS A 63 5.31 18.43 12.20
CA LYS A 63 5.83 17.30 11.43
C LYS A 63 5.23 17.30 10.03
N LYS A 64 6.05 16.99 9.03
CA LYS A 64 5.65 16.83 7.63
C LYS A 64 5.55 15.37 7.28
N ALA A 65 4.72 15.04 6.30
CA ALA A 65 4.58 13.69 5.78
C ALA A 65 5.22 13.60 4.40
N CYS A 66 5.85 12.46 4.12
CA CYS A 66 6.34 12.13 2.79
C CYS A 66 5.19 11.80 1.86
N ARG A 67 5.25 12.34 0.65
CA ARG A 67 4.33 12.04 -0.44
C ARG A 67 4.51 10.58 -0.86
N PHE A 68 3.40 9.88 -1.01
CA PHE A 68 3.36 8.58 -1.68
C PHE A 68 2.72 8.76 -3.05
N ASN A 69 3.41 8.34 -4.12
CA ASN A 69 2.86 8.47 -5.46
C ASN A 69 2.17 7.17 -5.86
N LEU A 70 0.91 7.26 -6.33
CA LEU A 70 0.16 6.08 -6.79
C LEU A 70 0.88 5.29 -7.89
N SER A 71 1.75 5.93 -8.68
CA SER A 71 2.58 5.27 -9.69
C SER A 71 3.54 4.23 -9.11
N GLU A 72 3.91 4.33 -7.83
CA GLU A 72 4.75 3.33 -7.14
C GLU A 72 4.07 1.95 -7.05
N LEU A 73 2.73 1.90 -7.14
CA LEU A 73 1.96 0.66 -7.21
C LEU A 73 1.90 0.05 -8.62
N GLY A 74 2.57 0.66 -9.61
CA GLY A 74 2.61 0.17 -10.98
C GLY A 74 1.23 -0.11 -11.56
N GLN A 75 1.03 -1.33 -12.08
CA GLN A 75 -0.22 -1.78 -12.68
C GLN A 75 -1.39 -1.86 -11.67
N CYS A 76 -1.08 -1.95 -10.37
CA CYS A 76 -2.07 -1.99 -9.28
C CYS A 76 -2.52 -0.60 -8.80
N SER A 77 -2.06 0.48 -9.45
CA SER A 77 -2.43 1.85 -9.11
C SER A 77 -3.88 2.22 -9.42
N GLY A 78 -4.57 1.45 -10.27
CA GLY A 78 -5.92 1.79 -10.74
C GLY A 78 -5.96 2.93 -11.77
N LYS A 79 -4.79 3.41 -12.23
CA LYS A 79 -4.68 4.45 -13.27
C LYS A 79 -4.99 3.88 -14.65
N GLU A 80 -4.33 2.80 -15.03
CA GLU A 80 -4.53 2.12 -16.32
C GLU A 80 -5.63 1.05 -16.26
N ASP A 81 -5.63 0.23 -15.21
CA ASP A 81 -6.60 -0.84 -15.00
C ASP A 81 -7.54 -0.52 -13.83
N LYS A 82 -8.75 -0.05 -14.13
CA LYS A 82 -9.79 0.26 -13.13
C LYS A 82 -10.30 -0.98 -12.37
N THR A 83 -9.99 -2.18 -12.84
CA THR A 83 -10.38 -3.45 -12.22
C THR A 83 -9.26 -4.06 -11.38
N PHE A 84 -8.09 -3.40 -11.27
CA PHE A 84 -6.97 -3.88 -10.47
C PHE A 84 -6.58 -5.34 -10.78
N GLY A 85 -6.64 -5.72 -12.06
CA GLY A 85 -6.30 -7.07 -12.53
C GLY A 85 -7.34 -8.16 -12.27
N TYR A 86 -8.46 -7.87 -11.57
CA TYR A 86 -9.52 -8.85 -11.31
C TYR A 86 -10.17 -9.37 -12.60
N SER A 87 -10.42 -8.49 -13.58
CA SER A 87 -10.96 -8.89 -14.89
C SER A 87 -10.01 -9.77 -15.71
N LYS A 88 -8.72 -9.78 -15.37
CA LYS A 88 -7.68 -10.58 -16.03
C LYS A 88 -7.37 -11.89 -15.29
N GLY A 89 -7.90 -12.07 -14.08
CA GLY A 89 -7.58 -13.21 -13.21
C GLY A 89 -6.22 -13.08 -12.51
N THR A 90 -5.66 -11.87 -12.48
CA THR A 90 -4.40 -11.52 -11.82
C THR A 90 -4.67 -10.38 -10.83
N PRO A 91 -5.43 -10.63 -9.74
CA PRO A 91 -5.93 -9.57 -8.86
C PRO A 91 -4.80 -8.93 -8.07
N CYS A 92 -4.87 -7.61 -7.89
CA CYS A 92 -3.99 -6.87 -7.00
C CYS A 92 -4.50 -6.90 -5.56
N VAL A 93 -3.60 -7.09 -4.61
CA VAL A 93 -3.84 -6.95 -3.18
C VAL A 93 -2.86 -5.93 -2.62
N LEU A 94 -3.36 -4.95 -1.88
CA LEU A 94 -2.53 -3.94 -1.24
C LEU A 94 -2.15 -4.39 0.17
N VAL A 95 -0.86 -4.48 0.44
CA VAL A 95 -0.33 -4.75 1.78
C VAL A 95 0.01 -3.42 2.45
N LYS A 96 -0.46 -3.26 3.69
CA LYS A 96 -0.26 -2.05 4.49
C LYS A 96 0.34 -2.41 5.83
N MET A 97 1.36 -1.65 6.23
CA MET A 97 1.94 -1.76 7.56
C MET A 97 1.22 -0.87 8.58
N ASN A 98 1.07 -1.38 9.80
CA ASN A 98 0.56 -0.60 10.92
C ASN A 98 1.60 0.43 11.35
N ARG A 99 1.17 1.67 11.54
CA ARG A 99 2.05 2.75 12.01
C ARG A 99 2.29 2.59 13.51
N VAL A 100 3.55 2.64 13.93
CA VAL A 100 3.97 2.56 15.34
C VAL A 100 4.89 3.76 15.61
N THR A 101 4.74 4.39 16.78
CA THR A 101 5.49 5.60 17.18
C THR A 101 6.81 5.28 17.88
N ASP A 102 7.01 4.02 18.29
CA ASP A 102 8.20 3.55 18.98
C ASP A 102 9.15 2.86 17.99
N GLY A 103 10.43 3.23 18.02
CA GLY A 103 11.43 3.10 16.94
C GLY A 103 11.84 1.70 16.47
N ASP A 104 11.05 0.66 16.73
CA ASP A 104 11.32 -0.71 16.29
C ASP A 104 10.88 -0.91 14.83
N PHE A 105 11.66 -0.35 13.91
CA PHE A 105 11.58 -0.69 12.48
C PHE A 105 12.44 -1.90 12.17
N CYS A 106 11.95 -3.09 12.53
CA CYS A 106 12.49 -4.34 12.00
C CYS A 106 11.37 -5.15 11.34
N CYS A 107 11.29 -5.03 10.01
CA CYS A 107 10.59 -5.96 9.15
C CYS A 107 11.40 -6.08 7.84
N TYR A 108 12.45 -6.89 7.82
CA TYR A 108 12.84 -7.52 6.57
C TYR A 108 11.70 -8.48 6.21
N PHE A 109 11.05 -8.25 5.07
CA PHE A 109 10.10 -9.21 4.52
C PHE A 109 10.89 -10.48 4.19
N LEU A 110 10.84 -11.47 5.09
CA LEU A 110 11.30 -12.82 4.78
C LEU A 110 10.16 -13.50 4.01
N SER A 111 10.31 -13.65 2.70
CA SER A 111 9.45 -14.55 1.94
C SER A 111 9.68 -15.96 2.45
N GLN A 112 8.66 -16.57 3.04
CA GLN A 112 8.69 -17.99 3.36
C GLN A 112 8.01 -18.77 2.23
N GLU A 113 8.76 -19.75 1.73
CA GLU A 113 8.46 -20.75 0.70
C GLU A 113 8.47 -20.31 -0.79
N GLU A 114 9.44 -20.88 -1.52
CA GLU A 114 9.38 -21.08 -2.97
C GLU A 114 8.33 -22.15 -3.26
N GLY A 115 7.21 -21.79 -3.91
CA GLY A 115 6.21 -22.78 -4.29
C GLY A 115 4.93 -22.23 -4.92
N MET A 116 4.85 -22.36 -6.25
CA MET A 116 3.66 -22.47 -7.12
C MET A 116 2.97 -21.19 -7.67
N VAL A 117 3.21 -19.98 -7.16
CA VAL A 117 2.59 -18.76 -7.71
C VAL A 117 3.60 -17.63 -7.91
N GLU A 118 3.67 -17.10 -9.13
CA GLU A 118 4.45 -15.90 -9.46
C GLU A 118 3.74 -14.65 -8.91
N ILE A 119 4.33 -14.03 -7.87
CA ILE A 119 3.82 -12.80 -7.27
C ILE A 119 4.66 -11.62 -7.76
N ASN A 120 4.00 -10.65 -8.40
CA ASN A 120 4.61 -9.40 -8.82
C ASN A 120 4.41 -8.32 -7.75
N TYR A 121 5.51 -7.84 -7.16
CA TYR A 121 5.51 -6.80 -6.14
C TYR A 121 5.73 -5.41 -6.73
N PHE A 122 4.98 -4.43 -6.21
CA PHE A 122 5.13 -3.02 -6.54
C PHE A 122 5.21 -2.19 -5.25
N PRO A 123 6.30 -1.43 -5.01
CA PRO A 123 7.53 -1.34 -5.81
C PRO A 123 8.30 -2.68 -5.84
N GLN A 124 9.30 -2.79 -6.73
CA GLN A 124 10.09 -4.01 -6.89
C GLN A 124 10.67 -4.47 -5.53
N GLY A 125 10.54 -5.75 -5.21
CA GLY A 125 10.96 -6.31 -3.93
C GLY A 125 9.98 -6.10 -2.77
N GLY A 126 8.83 -5.43 -2.99
CA GLY A 126 7.77 -5.28 -2.00
C GLY A 126 8.18 -4.48 -0.76
N SER A 127 9.23 -3.66 -0.87
CA SER A 127 9.80 -2.90 0.24
C SER A 127 9.03 -1.60 0.50
N ILE A 128 8.99 -1.20 1.77
CA ILE A 128 8.56 0.15 2.16
C ILE A 128 9.83 0.98 2.43
N ASP A 129 9.97 2.10 1.73
CA ASP A 129 11.17 2.94 1.84
C ASP A 129 11.34 3.54 3.25
N LEU A 130 12.59 3.66 3.70
CA LEU A 130 12.94 4.21 5.00
C LEU A 130 12.47 5.65 5.21
N MET A 131 12.25 6.41 4.13
CA MET A 131 11.77 7.79 4.20
C MET A 131 10.37 7.93 4.81
N TYR A 132 9.58 6.85 4.85
CA TYR A 132 8.27 6.88 5.51
C TYR A 132 8.34 6.75 7.03
N PHE A 133 9.56 6.63 7.60
CA PHE A 133 9.80 6.34 9.01
C PHE A 133 10.75 7.35 9.67
N PRO A 134 10.64 7.57 10.99
CA PRO A 134 9.63 7.02 11.90
C PRO A 134 8.29 7.76 11.81
N TYR A 135 7.23 7.16 12.36
CA TYR A 135 5.92 7.80 12.44
C TYR A 135 5.77 8.61 13.72
N TYR A 136 5.54 9.91 13.61
CA TYR A 136 5.47 10.83 14.76
C TYR A 136 4.07 11.00 15.38
N GLY A 137 3.07 10.21 14.98
CA GLY A 137 1.71 10.31 15.51
C GLY A 137 0.82 11.33 14.79
N LYS A 138 -0.51 11.20 14.95
CA LYS A 138 -1.49 12.02 14.21
C LYS A 138 -1.58 13.46 14.72
N SER A 139 -1.35 13.69 16.01
CA SER A 139 -1.60 14.98 16.65
C SER A 139 -0.54 16.05 16.32
N LEU A 140 0.54 15.67 15.64
CA LEU A 140 1.66 16.56 15.29
C LEU A 140 1.71 16.90 13.79
N HIS A 141 0.69 16.48 13.04
CA HIS A 141 0.50 16.74 11.61
C HIS A 141 -0.62 17.74 11.36
#